data_AF-A0A7Z9JP53-F1
#
_entry.id   AF-A0A7Z9JP53-F1
#
_cell.length_a   1.000
_cell.length_b   1.000
_cell.length_c   1.000
_cell.angle_alpha   90.00
_cell.angle_beta   90.00
_cell.angle_gamma   90.00
#
_symmetry.space_group_name_H-M   'P 1'
#
loop_
_entity.id
_entity.type
_entity.pdbx_description
1 polymer ?
#
loop_
_entity_poly.entity_id
_entity_poly.type
_entity_poly.pdbx_seq_one_letter_code
_entity_poly.pdbx_strand_id
1 'polypeptide(L)'
;MKTLSAFSSLVGVALLMGASALWGQVSTQSTDDTTVPWPPVATFSILGYDPDTGEVGGAVQSRVFAVGNGVLWAEANVGVVTTQAIVDVSYGPQGLELLRQGLSPQQIVERLLSDDPDPRPEQWTKLGRQFSVMDSQGNVATHTGSRASDWAGHRVGTHVSAQGNILAGPEVVDMMIEAFGGTEGHLSFRLQAALEAGQAAGGDSRGMQSAAMIIVKEDGGVWLNNDVVLRLQVDDSDNPIAELRRLVELAARQRDRIRGR
;
A
#
# COMPACT_ATOMS: atom_id res chain seq x y z
N MET A 1 77.74 -29.62 43.33
CA MET A 1 78.26 -28.23 43.40
C MET A 1 78.62 -27.79 42.00
N LYS A 2 78.04 -26.66 41.56
CA LYS A 2 78.45 -25.68 40.53
C LYS A 2 79.47 -26.10 39.46
N THR A 3 79.15 -25.85 38.19
CA THR A 3 79.75 -24.81 37.30
C THR A 3 79.35 -25.11 35.85
N LEU A 4 78.57 -24.24 35.20
CA LEU A 4 79.00 -23.17 34.25
C LEU A 4 79.45 -23.67 32.86
N SER A 5 78.76 -23.10 31.87
CA SER A 5 79.31 -22.47 30.68
C SER A 5 79.69 -23.32 29.45
N ALA A 6 78.95 -23.01 28.38
CA ALA A 6 79.38 -22.81 27.00
C ALA A 6 80.08 -23.97 26.27
N PHE A 7 79.36 -24.54 25.32
CA PHE A 7 79.97 -25.08 24.12
C PHE A 7 79.46 -24.36 22.87
N SER A 8 80.46 -23.98 22.10
CA SER A 8 80.49 -23.28 20.82
C SER A 8 79.74 -24.01 19.70
N SER A 9 79.30 -23.19 18.75
CA SER A 9 78.77 -23.48 17.42
C SER A 9 79.44 -24.63 16.66
N LEU A 10 78.65 -25.44 15.94
CA LEU A 10 78.56 -25.40 14.46
C LEU A 10 77.50 -26.38 13.91
N VAL A 11 76.56 -25.80 13.16
CA VAL A 11 75.89 -26.24 11.92
C VAL A 11 75.68 -27.75 11.68
N GLY A 12 74.40 -28.15 11.59
CA GLY A 12 73.97 -29.41 11.00
C GLY A 12 72.48 -29.43 10.68
N VAL A 13 72.14 -29.01 9.47
CA VAL A 13 70.94 -29.29 8.65
C VAL A 13 69.77 -30.02 9.36
N ALA A 14 68.61 -29.35 9.49
CA ALA A 14 67.34 -30.01 9.78
C ALA A 14 66.17 -29.38 9.00
N LEU A 15 65.63 -30.21 8.10
CA LEU A 15 64.32 -30.21 7.44
C LEU A 15 63.44 -28.94 7.48
N LEU A 16 63.24 -28.36 6.29
CA LEU A 16 61.99 -27.71 5.91
C LEU A 16 60.87 -28.76 5.83
N MET A 17 60.05 -28.88 6.86
CA MET A 17 58.70 -29.45 6.72
C MET A 17 57.75 -28.30 6.36
N GLY A 18 57.28 -28.31 5.12
CA GLY A 18 56.28 -27.37 4.63
C GLY A 18 54.98 -27.54 5.41
N ALA A 19 54.52 -26.45 6.03
CA ALA A 19 53.14 -26.31 6.43
C ALA A 19 52.31 -26.14 5.15
N SER A 20 51.72 -27.24 4.66
CA SER A 20 50.68 -27.19 3.64
C SER A 20 49.47 -26.47 4.23
N ALA A 21 49.41 -25.16 4.03
CA ALA A 21 48.19 -24.40 4.26
C ALA A 21 47.12 -24.95 3.29
N LEU A 22 46.17 -25.70 3.85
CA LEU A 22 44.91 -26.01 3.18
C LEU A 22 44.13 -24.70 3.03
N TRP A 23 44.41 -23.97 1.95
CA TRP A 23 43.50 -22.95 1.46
C TRP A 23 42.27 -23.70 0.94
N GLY A 24 41.25 -23.82 1.79
CA GLY A 24 39.93 -24.22 1.35
C GLY A 24 39.49 -23.25 0.26
N GLN A 25 39.34 -23.75 -0.96
CA GLN A 25 38.63 -23.02 -2.01
C GLN A 25 37.20 -22.84 -1.52
N VAL A 26 36.90 -21.66 -0.97
CA VAL A 26 35.53 -21.18 -0.90
C VAL A 26 35.10 -21.01 -2.34
N SER A 27 34.38 -22.00 -2.85
CA SER A 27 33.64 -21.90 -4.09
C SER A 27 32.69 -20.72 -3.94
N THR A 28 33.03 -19.57 -4.52
CA THR A 28 32.07 -18.49 -4.71
C THR A 28 31.04 -19.00 -5.70
N GLN A 29 29.98 -19.61 -5.16
CA GLN A 29 28.78 -19.89 -5.93
C GLN A 29 28.31 -18.53 -6.43
N SER A 30 28.41 -18.31 -7.74
CA SER A 30 27.76 -17.18 -8.38
C SER A 30 26.28 -17.30 -8.04
N THR A 31 25.79 -16.39 -7.20
CA THR A 31 24.37 -16.10 -7.13
C THR A 31 24.03 -15.53 -8.49
N ASP A 32 23.59 -16.41 -9.38
CA ASP A 32 22.89 -16.02 -10.60
C ASP A 32 21.74 -15.13 -10.10
N ASP A 33 21.90 -13.81 -10.29
CA ASP A 33 20.89 -12.79 -9.95
C ASP A 33 19.79 -12.88 -10.99
N THR A 34 19.13 -14.04 -11.05
CA THR A 34 17.88 -14.19 -11.75
C THR A 34 16.87 -13.44 -10.91
N THR A 35 16.69 -12.15 -11.22
CA THR A 35 15.61 -11.32 -10.67
C THR A 35 14.31 -12.02 -11.01
N VAL A 36 13.78 -12.83 -10.09
CA VAL A 36 12.45 -13.42 -10.24
C VAL A 36 11.49 -12.23 -10.30
N PRO A 37 10.70 -12.07 -11.38
CA PRO A 37 9.74 -11.00 -11.47
C PRO A 37 8.83 -11.05 -10.24
N TRP A 38 8.59 -9.91 -9.61
CA TRP A 38 7.62 -9.85 -8.52
C TRP A 38 6.28 -10.41 -9.00
N PRO A 39 5.64 -11.33 -8.25
CA PRO A 39 4.35 -11.85 -8.65
C PRO A 39 3.36 -10.68 -8.77
N PRO A 40 2.44 -10.70 -9.74
CA PRO A 40 1.46 -9.64 -9.92
C PRO A 40 0.68 -9.35 -8.62
N VAL A 41 0.54 -8.08 -8.28
CA VAL A 41 -0.12 -7.59 -7.05
C VAL A 41 -1.54 -7.13 -7.35
N ALA A 42 -2.52 -7.94 -7.00
CA ALA A 42 -3.94 -7.60 -7.08
C ALA A 42 -4.36 -6.75 -5.89
N THR A 43 -5.25 -5.81 -6.12
CA THR A 43 -5.73 -4.87 -5.11
C THR A 43 -7.02 -4.28 -5.61
N PHE A 44 -8.02 -4.11 -4.73
CA PHE A 44 -9.11 -3.17 -4.97
C PHE A 44 -9.21 -2.16 -3.83
N SER A 45 -9.54 -0.93 -4.18
CA SER A 45 -9.69 0.17 -3.24
C SER A 45 -10.82 1.10 -3.64
N ILE A 46 -11.28 1.86 -2.67
CA ILE A 46 -12.33 2.86 -2.80
C ILE A 46 -11.88 4.17 -2.15
N LEU A 47 -12.16 5.29 -2.81
CA LEU A 47 -12.11 6.63 -2.23
C LEU A 47 -13.54 7.13 -2.05
N GLY A 48 -13.79 7.89 -0.98
CA GLY A 48 -15.09 8.45 -0.69
C GLY A 48 -15.01 9.78 0.03
N TYR A 49 -15.96 10.66 -0.28
CA TYR A 49 -16.19 11.93 0.39
C TYR A 49 -17.63 12.00 0.91
N ASP A 50 -17.79 12.56 2.09
CA ASP A 50 -19.10 12.81 2.70
C ASP A 50 -19.39 14.33 2.73
N PRO A 51 -20.29 14.84 1.87
CA PRO A 51 -20.57 16.27 1.78
C PRO A 51 -21.25 16.83 3.04
N ASP A 52 -21.92 16.00 3.83
CA ASP A 52 -22.61 16.46 5.04
C ASP A 52 -21.64 16.73 6.19
N THR A 53 -20.52 16.00 6.22
CA THR A 53 -19.53 16.09 7.30
C THR A 53 -18.22 16.72 6.86
N GLY A 54 -17.91 16.75 5.57
CA GLY A 54 -16.61 17.13 5.02
C GLY A 54 -15.51 16.09 5.24
N GLU A 55 -15.87 14.87 5.66
CA GLU A 55 -14.91 13.77 5.79
C GLU A 55 -14.47 13.26 4.42
N VAL A 56 -13.18 13.00 4.26
CA VAL A 56 -12.61 12.38 3.06
C VAL A 56 -11.75 11.19 3.47
N GLY A 57 -11.78 10.12 2.69
CA GLY A 57 -11.05 8.91 3.04
C GLY A 57 -11.05 7.84 1.97
N GLY A 58 -10.46 6.71 2.32
CA GLY A 58 -10.40 5.55 1.46
C GLY A 58 -10.21 4.25 2.22
N ALA A 59 -10.50 3.15 1.54
CA ALA A 59 -10.30 1.81 2.05
C ALA A 59 -9.74 0.89 0.95
N VAL A 60 -9.02 -0.16 1.35
CA VAL A 60 -8.32 -1.07 0.43
C VAL A 60 -8.33 -2.49 0.97
N GLN A 61 -8.36 -3.47 0.06
CA GLN A 61 -8.06 -4.87 0.34
C GLN A 61 -7.05 -5.41 -0.70
N SER A 62 -6.13 -6.26 -0.24
CA SER A 62 -5.23 -7.01 -1.13
C SER A 62 -4.78 -8.34 -0.51
N ARG A 63 -4.37 -9.30 -1.35
CA ARG A 63 -3.48 -10.40 -0.97
C ARG A 63 -2.01 -9.98 -0.95
N VAL A 64 -1.71 -8.96 -0.15
CA VAL A 64 -0.36 -8.46 0.16
C VAL A 64 -0.33 -8.14 1.64
N PHE A 65 0.76 -8.43 2.35
CA PHE A 65 0.92 -8.06 3.75
C PHE A 65 0.90 -6.53 3.92
N ALA A 66 0.14 -6.02 4.87
CA ALA A 66 0.12 -4.60 5.25
C ALA A 66 -0.14 -3.60 4.09
N VAL A 67 -1.13 -3.89 3.24
CA VAL A 67 -1.41 -3.13 2.00
C VAL A 67 -1.57 -1.61 2.22
N GLY A 68 -2.11 -1.20 3.37
CA GLY A 68 -2.39 0.20 3.69
C GLY A 68 -1.16 1.11 3.63
N ASN A 69 0.03 0.58 3.93
CA ASN A 69 1.27 1.35 4.02
C ASN A 69 1.73 1.92 2.66
N GLY A 70 1.45 1.21 1.57
CA GLY A 70 1.82 1.64 0.21
C GLY A 70 0.69 2.32 -0.52
N VAL A 71 -0.56 1.91 -0.25
CA VAL A 71 -1.71 2.31 -1.06
C VAL A 71 -2.36 3.59 -0.58
N LEU A 72 -2.60 3.78 0.73
CA LEU A 72 -3.49 4.84 1.23
C LEU A 72 -2.72 6.06 1.76
N TRP A 73 -3.02 7.23 1.18
CA TRP A 73 -2.46 8.52 1.57
C TRP A 73 -3.59 9.52 1.75
N ALA A 74 -3.69 10.18 2.89
CA ALA A 74 -4.75 11.16 3.14
C ALA A 74 -4.25 12.27 4.06
N GLU A 75 -4.78 13.48 3.82
CA GLU A 75 -4.50 14.65 4.64
C GLU A 75 -5.75 15.54 4.68
N ALA A 76 -6.14 15.96 5.88
CA ALA A 76 -7.32 16.82 6.06
C ALA A 76 -7.14 18.14 5.31
N ASN A 77 -8.26 18.68 4.82
CA ASN A 77 -8.32 19.87 3.96
C ASN A 77 -7.58 19.78 2.63
N VAL A 78 -6.82 18.70 2.37
CA VAL A 78 -6.10 18.45 1.12
C VAL A 78 -6.82 17.40 0.27
N GLY A 79 -7.00 16.19 0.81
CA GLY A 79 -7.67 15.09 0.08
C GLY A 79 -7.09 13.71 0.38
N VAL A 80 -7.32 12.77 -0.53
CA VAL A 80 -6.91 11.37 -0.44
C VAL A 80 -6.42 10.84 -1.78
N VAL A 81 -5.38 10.00 -1.74
CA VAL A 81 -4.75 9.37 -2.90
C VAL A 81 -4.58 7.87 -2.64
N THR A 82 -4.91 7.06 -3.64
CA THR A 82 -4.58 5.63 -3.70
C THR A 82 -3.62 5.33 -4.83
N THR A 83 -2.59 4.50 -4.62
CA THR A 83 -1.69 3.99 -5.67
C THR A 83 -1.52 2.47 -5.57
N GLN A 84 -1.66 1.74 -6.68
CA GLN A 84 -1.71 0.26 -6.70
C GLN A 84 -1.35 -0.32 -8.08
N ALA A 85 -1.59 -1.63 -8.28
CA ALA A 85 -1.18 -2.42 -9.43
C ALA A 85 0.35 -2.45 -9.60
N ILE A 86 0.92 -1.91 -10.68
CA ILE A 86 2.36 -1.67 -10.77
C ILE A 86 2.69 -0.42 -9.95
N VAL A 87 2.68 -0.57 -8.63
CA VAL A 87 2.67 0.55 -7.68
C VAL A 87 3.96 1.38 -7.74
N ASP A 88 3.81 2.70 -7.80
CA ASP A 88 4.82 3.65 -7.35
C ASP A 88 4.27 4.35 -6.11
N VAL A 89 4.90 4.10 -4.96
CA VAL A 89 4.46 4.63 -3.67
C VAL A 89 4.61 6.15 -3.61
N SER A 90 5.51 6.73 -4.40
CA SER A 90 5.74 8.18 -4.42
C SER A 90 4.55 8.98 -4.96
N TYR A 91 3.66 8.35 -5.74
CA TYR A 91 2.44 8.99 -6.25
C TYR A 91 1.51 9.46 -5.13
N GLY A 92 1.52 8.77 -3.98
CA GLY A 92 0.75 9.16 -2.80
C GLY A 92 1.10 10.56 -2.28
N PRO A 93 2.30 10.76 -1.71
CA PRO A 93 2.72 12.07 -1.21
C PRO A 93 2.85 13.13 -2.31
N GLN A 94 3.24 12.77 -3.54
CA GLN A 94 3.26 13.72 -4.66
C GLN A 94 1.85 14.22 -5.02
N GLY A 95 0.86 13.33 -5.05
CA GLY A 95 -0.53 13.69 -5.30
C GLY A 95 -1.09 14.62 -4.22
N LEU A 96 -0.81 14.34 -2.95
CA LEU A 96 -1.20 15.24 -1.83
C LEU A 96 -0.53 16.61 -1.94
N GLU A 97 0.76 16.67 -2.32
CA GLU A 97 1.45 17.94 -2.53
C GLU A 97 0.83 18.76 -3.68
N LEU A 98 0.48 18.12 -4.80
CA LEU A 98 -0.17 18.80 -5.91
C LEU A 98 -1.59 19.27 -5.56
N LEU A 99 -2.33 18.50 -4.74
CA LEU A 99 -3.62 18.94 -4.18
C LEU A 99 -3.44 20.18 -3.30
N ARG A 100 -2.41 20.21 -2.44
CA ARG A 100 -2.08 21.38 -1.61
C ARG A 100 -1.78 22.62 -2.46
N GLN A 101 -1.21 22.44 -3.65
CA GLN A 101 -0.96 23.51 -4.63
C GLN A 101 -2.22 23.95 -5.39
N GLY A 102 -3.37 23.30 -5.16
CA GLY A 102 -4.66 23.65 -5.74
C GLY A 102 -4.90 23.10 -7.16
N LEU A 103 -4.11 22.10 -7.59
CA LEU A 103 -4.39 21.43 -8.86
C LEU A 103 -5.65 20.57 -8.74
N SER A 104 -6.44 20.50 -9.81
CA SER A 104 -7.58 19.60 -9.84
C SER A 104 -7.11 18.14 -9.91
N PRO A 105 -7.91 17.17 -9.40
CA PRO A 105 -7.56 15.75 -9.50
C PRO A 105 -7.15 15.29 -10.90
N GLN A 106 -7.83 15.79 -11.94
CA GLN A 106 -7.50 15.46 -13.33
C GLN A 106 -6.11 15.99 -13.74
N GLN A 107 -5.79 17.24 -13.39
CA GLN A 107 -4.46 17.82 -13.66
C GLN A 107 -3.37 17.04 -12.91
N ILE A 108 -3.66 16.54 -11.71
CA ILE A 108 -2.73 15.74 -10.91
C ILE A 108 -2.47 14.39 -11.59
N VAL A 109 -3.50 13.70 -12.06
CA VAL A 109 -3.35 12.44 -12.81
C VAL A 109 -2.45 12.63 -14.02
N GLU A 110 -2.68 13.67 -14.81
CA GLU A 110 -1.87 14.00 -15.98
C GLU A 110 -0.42 14.31 -15.58
N ARG A 111 -0.23 15.09 -14.51
CA ARG A 111 1.07 15.50 -14.04
C ARG A 111 1.91 14.33 -13.52
N LEU A 112 1.33 13.48 -12.68
CA LEU A 112 2.03 12.30 -12.14
C LEU A 112 2.49 11.36 -13.26
N LEU A 113 1.65 11.11 -14.27
CA LEU A 113 2.01 10.26 -15.41
C LEU A 113 3.08 10.88 -16.32
N SER A 114 3.03 12.20 -16.52
CA SER A 114 4.02 12.96 -17.28
C SER A 114 5.38 12.93 -16.59
N ASP A 115 5.39 13.11 -15.27
CA ASP A 115 6.61 13.21 -14.47
C ASP A 115 7.20 11.84 -14.09
N ASP A 116 6.45 10.73 -14.23
CA ASP A 116 6.96 9.37 -13.99
C ASP A 116 8.07 9.02 -15.02
N PRO A 117 9.33 8.88 -14.55
CA PRO A 117 10.48 8.62 -15.41
C PRO A 117 10.51 7.19 -15.97
N ASP A 118 9.61 6.32 -15.50
CA ASP A 118 9.53 4.89 -15.81
C ASP A 118 10.88 4.18 -15.71
N PRO A 119 11.51 4.15 -14.51
CA PRO A 119 12.91 3.73 -14.36
C PRO A 119 13.12 2.24 -14.64
N ARG A 120 12.04 1.45 -14.74
CA ARG A 120 12.06 -0.01 -14.95
C ARG A 120 10.97 -0.40 -15.97
N PRO A 121 11.07 0.02 -17.23
CA PRO A 121 9.97 -0.05 -18.20
C PRO A 121 9.62 -1.48 -18.66
N GLU A 122 10.52 -2.45 -18.45
CA GLU A 122 10.26 -3.84 -18.81
C GLU A 122 9.47 -4.59 -17.73
N GLN A 123 9.83 -4.38 -16.46
CA GLN A 123 9.34 -5.17 -15.32
C GLN A 123 8.37 -4.41 -14.41
N TRP A 124 8.42 -3.07 -14.41
CA TRP A 124 7.68 -2.21 -13.49
C TRP A 124 7.18 -0.92 -14.16
N THR A 125 6.66 -1.08 -15.38
CA THR A 125 6.31 0.02 -16.28
C THR A 125 5.25 0.97 -15.71
N LYS A 126 5.38 2.26 -16.03
CA LYS A 126 4.33 3.24 -15.76
C LYS A 126 3.03 2.97 -16.51
N LEU A 127 3.07 2.23 -17.60
CA LEU A 127 1.87 1.83 -18.33
C LEU A 127 0.95 0.90 -17.52
N GLY A 128 1.39 0.36 -16.38
CA GLY A 128 0.57 -0.43 -15.47
C GLY A 128 0.28 0.25 -14.14
N ARG A 129 0.54 1.56 -13.99
CA ARG A 129 0.10 2.31 -12.80
C ARG A 129 -1.43 2.25 -12.70
N GLN A 130 -1.94 2.10 -11.50
CA GLN A 130 -3.35 2.34 -11.21
C GLN A 130 -3.45 3.18 -9.95
N PHE A 131 -4.16 4.31 -10.02
CA PHE A 131 -4.22 5.24 -8.90
C PHE A 131 -5.46 6.14 -9.00
N SER A 132 -5.87 6.70 -7.89
CA SER A 132 -7.01 7.62 -7.79
C SER A 132 -6.66 8.78 -6.87
N VAL A 133 -7.12 9.97 -7.20
CA VAL A 133 -6.89 11.22 -6.48
C VAL A 133 -8.24 11.87 -6.23
N MET A 134 -8.56 12.17 -4.98
CA MET A 134 -9.76 12.89 -4.58
C MET A 134 -9.37 14.08 -3.72
N ASP A 135 -9.89 15.27 -4.03
CA ASP A 135 -9.65 16.47 -3.24
C ASP A 135 -10.57 16.55 -2.01
N SER A 136 -10.36 17.55 -1.15
CA SER A 136 -11.17 17.80 0.05
C SER A 136 -12.59 18.30 -0.23
N GLN A 137 -12.97 18.46 -1.50
CA GLN A 137 -14.31 18.81 -1.96
C GLN A 137 -15.03 17.61 -2.62
N GLY A 138 -14.38 16.44 -2.63
CA GLY A 138 -14.93 15.22 -3.21
C GLY A 138 -14.92 15.20 -4.74
N ASN A 139 -14.16 16.08 -5.42
CA ASN A 139 -13.85 15.90 -6.83
C ASN A 139 -12.81 14.78 -6.95
N VAL A 140 -12.91 13.93 -7.97
CA VAL A 140 -12.06 12.75 -8.09
C VAL A 140 -11.68 12.46 -9.54
N ALA A 141 -10.45 11.99 -9.75
CA ALA A 141 -9.98 11.45 -11.01
C ALA A 141 -9.20 10.15 -10.77
N THR A 142 -9.39 9.18 -11.65
CA THR A 142 -8.82 7.83 -11.51
C THR A 142 -8.15 7.42 -12.82
N HIS A 143 -7.01 6.73 -12.71
CA HIS A 143 -6.28 6.19 -13.84
C HIS A 143 -6.09 4.68 -13.68
N THR A 144 -6.36 3.93 -14.75
CA THR A 144 -5.96 2.54 -14.91
C THR A 144 -5.11 2.43 -16.16
N GLY A 145 -3.82 2.11 -15.99
CA GLY A 145 -2.89 1.94 -17.10
C GLY A 145 -3.22 0.73 -17.97
N SER A 146 -2.89 0.80 -19.26
CA SER A 146 -3.19 -0.25 -20.25
C SER A 146 -2.40 -1.56 -20.05
N ARG A 147 -1.40 -1.57 -19.17
CA ARG A 147 -0.64 -2.75 -18.76
C ARG A 147 -0.86 -3.10 -17.28
N ALA A 148 -1.92 -2.57 -16.66
CA ALA A 148 -2.38 -3.07 -15.37
C ALA A 148 -2.86 -4.52 -15.54
N SER A 149 -2.60 -5.36 -14.54
CA SER A 149 -2.84 -6.80 -14.65
C SER A 149 -4.34 -7.13 -14.70
N ASP A 150 -4.77 -7.85 -15.73
CA ASP A 150 -6.17 -8.17 -16.00
C ASP A 150 -6.80 -9.09 -14.93
N TRP A 151 -8.09 -8.94 -14.61
CA TRP A 151 -8.97 -7.83 -15.01
C TRP A 151 -8.60 -6.55 -14.25
N ALA A 152 -8.46 -5.42 -14.95
CA ALA A 152 -8.21 -4.12 -14.32
C ALA A 152 -9.16 -3.03 -14.83
N GLY A 153 -9.64 -2.19 -13.92
CA GLY A 153 -10.56 -1.11 -14.26
C GLY A 153 -10.92 -0.25 -13.06
N HIS A 154 -11.77 0.73 -13.31
CA HIS A 154 -12.31 1.61 -12.29
C HIS A 154 -13.71 2.10 -12.65
N ARG A 155 -14.39 2.67 -11.66
CA ARG A 155 -15.63 3.43 -11.77
C ARG A 155 -15.52 4.69 -10.93
N VAL A 156 -16.10 5.76 -11.43
CA VAL A 156 -16.21 7.04 -10.74
C VAL A 156 -17.68 7.38 -10.64
N GLY A 157 -18.13 7.73 -9.44
CA GLY A 157 -19.46 8.24 -9.15
C GLY A 157 -19.37 9.59 -8.44
N THR A 158 -20.51 10.12 -8.01
CA THR A 158 -20.56 11.35 -7.23
C THR A 158 -19.87 11.14 -5.88
N HIS A 159 -18.76 11.84 -5.64
CA HIS A 159 -17.98 11.78 -4.39
C HIS A 159 -17.40 10.40 -4.07
N VAL A 160 -17.17 9.56 -5.08
CA VAL A 160 -16.65 8.19 -4.89
C VAL A 160 -15.86 7.71 -6.12
N SER A 161 -14.79 6.94 -5.90
CA SER A 161 -14.18 6.12 -6.95
C SER A 161 -13.88 4.72 -6.43
N ALA A 162 -14.06 3.70 -7.26
CA ALA A 162 -13.65 2.33 -6.99
C ALA A 162 -12.72 1.85 -8.11
N GLN A 163 -11.62 1.21 -7.75
CA GLN A 163 -10.59 0.79 -8.70
C GLN A 163 -9.96 -0.52 -8.26
N GLY A 164 -9.57 -1.36 -9.22
CA GLY A 164 -8.83 -2.57 -8.91
C GLY A 164 -8.18 -3.24 -10.11
N ASN A 165 -7.31 -4.21 -9.80
CA ASN A 165 -6.57 -5.02 -10.77
C ASN A 165 -6.51 -6.49 -10.29
N ILE A 166 -6.42 -7.42 -11.25
CA ILE A 166 -6.53 -8.88 -11.04
C ILE A 166 -7.83 -9.23 -10.30
N LEU A 167 -8.90 -8.49 -10.60
CA LEU A 167 -10.21 -8.76 -10.03
C LEU A 167 -10.89 -9.91 -10.77
N ALA A 168 -11.90 -10.51 -10.14
CA ALA A 168 -12.75 -11.51 -10.78
C ALA A 168 -13.49 -10.98 -12.03
N GLY A 169 -13.80 -9.68 -12.06
CA GLY A 169 -14.50 -9.03 -13.18
C GLY A 169 -14.87 -7.57 -12.89
N PRO A 170 -15.48 -6.88 -13.86
CA PRO A 170 -15.96 -5.50 -13.70
C PRO A 170 -17.00 -5.33 -12.60
N GLU A 171 -17.78 -6.38 -12.33
CA GLU A 171 -18.82 -6.39 -11.30
C GLU A 171 -18.27 -6.04 -9.92
N VAL A 172 -16.98 -6.33 -9.65
CA VAL A 172 -16.33 -5.98 -8.38
C VAL A 172 -16.37 -4.48 -8.13
N VAL A 173 -15.93 -3.65 -9.08
CA VAL A 173 -15.94 -2.19 -8.90
C VAL A 173 -17.33 -1.59 -9.04
N ASP A 174 -18.21 -2.20 -9.84
CA ASP A 174 -19.60 -1.76 -9.99
C ASP A 174 -20.36 -1.92 -8.66
N MET A 175 -20.26 -3.08 -8.02
CA MET A 175 -20.90 -3.36 -6.73
C MET A 175 -20.32 -2.51 -5.59
N MET A 176 -19.04 -2.16 -5.65
CA MET A 176 -18.41 -1.24 -4.68
C MET A 176 -19.06 0.15 -4.72
N ILE A 177 -19.28 0.71 -5.92
CA ILE A 177 -19.93 2.01 -6.10
C ILE A 177 -21.37 1.97 -5.62
N GLU A 178 -22.12 0.93 -6.01
CA GLU A 178 -23.51 0.76 -5.61
C GLU A 178 -23.65 0.68 -4.08
N ALA A 179 -22.86 -0.18 -3.44
CA ALA A 179 -22.91 -0.34 -1.99
C ALA A 179 -22.50 0.93 -1.24
N PHE A 180 -21.50 1.68 -1.74
CA PHE A 180 -21.13 2.97 -1.13
C PHE A 180 -22.26 4.00 -1.20
N GLY A 181 -22.95 4.07 -2.34
CA GLY A 181 -24.06 5.00 -2.57
C GLY A 181 -25.34 4.62 -1.85
N GLY A 182 -25.61 3.31 -1.68
CA GLY A 182 -26.81 2.79 -1.00
C GLY A 182 -26.66 2.63 0.51
N THR A 183 -25.46 2.79 1.07
CA THR A 183 -25.22 2.69 2.51
C THR A 183 -25.35 4.06 3.17
N GLU A 184 -26.12 4.12 4.25
CA GLU A 184 -26.27 5.33 5.07
C GLU A 184 -25.29 5.36 6.24
N GLY A 185 -25.17 6.54 6.87
CA GLY A 185 -24.39 6.75 8.08
C GLY A 185 -22.95 7.20 7.82
N HIS A 186 -22.13 7.12 8.87
CA HIS A 186 -20.74 7.62 8.88
C HIS A 186 -19.92 7.03 7.72
N LEU A 187 -19.01 7.82 7.13
CA LEU A 187 -18.22 7.45 5.95
C LEU A 187 -17.53 6.07 6.07
N SER A 188 -17.06 5.72 7.28
CA SER A 188 -16.51 4.39 7.58
C SER A 188 -17.43 3.22 7.25
N PHE A 189 -18.74 3.33 7.47
CA PHE A 189 -19.70 2.27 7.15
C PHE A 189 -19.88 2.11 5.64
N ARG A 190 -19.88 3.22 4.91
CA ARG A 190 -20.02 3.27 3.45
C ARG A 190 -18.79 2.67 2.75
N LEU A 191 -17.60 3.07 3.19
CA LEU A 191 -16.33 2.49 2.71
C LEU A 191 -16.23 0.99 3.03
N GLN A 192 -16.65 0.58 4.22
CA GLN A 192 -16.66 -0.84 4.61
C GLN A 192 -17.66 -1.66 3.78
N ALA A 193 -18.87 -1.14 3.57
CA ALA A 193 -19.89 -1.80 2.77
C ALA A 193 -19.43 -2.00 1.31
N ALA A 194 -18.71 -1.02 0.76
CA ALA A 194 -18.11 -1.16 -0.55
C ALA A 194 -17.09 -2.31 -0.60
N LEU A 195 -16.16 -2.41 0.36
CA LEU A 195 -15.20 -3.52 0.38
C LEU A 195 -15.89 -4.89 0.46
N GLU A 196 -16.93 -5.00 1.28
CA GLU A 196 -17.72 -6.22 1.40
C GLU A 196 -18.45 -6.58 0.10
N ALA A 197 -19.06 -5.61 -0.57
CA ALA A 197 -19.74 -5.81 -1.84
C ALA A 197 -18.76 -6.20 -2.96
N GLY A 198 -17.61 -5.53 -3.04
CA GLY A 198 -16.55 -5.89 -3.98
C GLY A 198 -16.03 -7.31 -3.76
N GLN A 199 -15.82 -7.71 -2.51
CA GLN A 199 -15.43 -9.07 -2.17
C GLN A 199 -16.51 -10.10 -2.52
N ALA A 200 -17.79 -9.78 -2.26
CA ALA A 200 -18.92 -10.65 -2.59
C ALA A 200 -19.10 -10.84 -4.11
N ALA A 201 -18.70 -9.84 -4.91
CA ALA A 201 -18.64 -9.91 -6.37
C ALA A 201 -17.40 -10.65 -6.91
N GLY A 202 -16.55 -11.19 -6.04
CA GLY A 202 -15.39 -12.01 -6.39
C GLY A 202 -14.05 -11.42 -5.98
N GLY A 203 -13.98 -10.10 -5.74
CA GLY A 203 -12.80 -9.42 -5.18
C GLY A 203 -11.49 -9.65 -5.94
N ASP A 204 -10.39 -9.66 -5.18
CA ASP A 204 -9.06 -10.10 -5.61
C ASP A 204 -9.12 -11.61 -5.92
N SER A 205 -8.88 -11.98 -7.19
CA SER A 205 -8.99 -13.37 -7.64
C SER A 205 -8.00 -14.34 -6.98
N ARG A 206 -6.99 -13.82 -6.28
CA ARG A 206 -6.02 -14.62 -5.53
C ARG A 206 -6.48 -14.88 -4.09
N GLY A 207 -7.53 -14.21 -3.63
CA GLY A 207 -8.05 -14.25 -2.26
C GLY A 207 -7.67 -13.03 -1.43
N MET A 208 -7.71 -13.18 -0.11
CA MET A 208 -7.48 -12.08 0.84
C MET A 208 -6.19 -12.27 1.66
N GLN A 209 -5.68 -11.17 2.22
CA GLN A 209 -4.63 -11.19 3.25
C GLN A 209 -4.68 -9.97 4.18
N SER A 210 -4.82 -8.77 3.62
CA SER A 210 -4.85 -7.54 4.42
C SER A 210 -5.92 -6.56 3.93
N ALA A 211 -6.32 -5.65 4.82
CA ALA A 211 -7.24 -4.56 4.53
C ALA A 211 -6.94 -3.34 5.41
N ALA A 212 -7.21 -2.14 4.90
CA ALA A 212 -6.98 -0.90 5.63
C ALA A 212 -8.02 0.16 5.28
N MET A 213 -8.19 1.13 6.18
CA MET A 213 -9.07 2.29 6.01
C MET A 213 -8.45 3.52 6.66
N ILE A 214 -8.56 4.67 5.98
CA ILE A 214 -8.20 5.98 6.52
C ILE A 214 -9.32 6.99 6.23
N ILE A 215 -9.66 7.79 7.23
CA ILE A 215 -10.60 8.92 7.12
C ILE A 215 -9.97 10.11 7.85
N VAL A 216 -9.96 11.25 7.18
CA VAL A 216 -9.40 12.50 7.69
C VAL A 216 -10.41 13.63 7.59
N LYS A 217 -10.32 14.55 8.54
CA LYS A 217 -11.06 15.81 8.61
C LYS A 217 -10.34 16.71 9.62
N GLU A 218 -10.26 18.01 9.33
CA GLU A 218 -9.65 18.98 10.25
C GLU A 218 -10.29 18.88 11.64
N ASP A 219 -9.45 18.74 12.67
CA ASP A 219 -9.86 18.55 14.07
C ASP A 219 -10.86 17.39 14.28
N GLY A 220 -10.86 16.40 13.39
CA GLY A 220 -11.79 15.27 13.41
C GLY A 220 -11.38 14.13 14.34
N GLY A 221 -10.14 14.12 14.81
CA GLY A 221 -9.58 13.09 15.67
C GLY A 221 -9.91 13.25 17.16
N VAL A 222 -9.71 12.17 17.92
CA VAL A 222 -10.05 12.12 19.36
C VAL A 222 -9.09 12.93 20.24
N TRP A 223 -7.85 13.12 19.80
CA TRP A 223 -6.78 13.75 20.57
C TRP A 223 -6.47 15.16 20.03
N LEU A 224 -5.88 16.01 20.86
CA LEU A 224 -5.47 17.37 20.48
C LEU A 224 -4.55 17.35 19.24
N ASN A 225 -4.81 18.24 18.28
CA ASN A 225 -4.08 18.38 17.02
C ASN A 225 -4.04 17.09 16.19
N ASN A 226 -5.19 16.41 16.07
CA ASN A 226 -5.32 15.19 15.32
C ASN A 226 -6.42 15.30 14.28
N ASP A 227 -6.04 15.28 13.01
CA ASP A 227 -6.98 15.33 11.89
C ASP A 227 -7.44 13.93 11.42
N VAL A 228 -6.93 12.87 12.05
CA VAL A 228 -7.28 11.50 11.71
C VAL A 228 -8.52 11.09 12.48
N VAL A 229 -9.67 11.10 11.78
CA VAL A 229 -10.96 10.60 12.28
C VAL A 229 -10.88 9.10 12.53
N LEU A 230 -10.29 8.37 11.59
CA LEU A 230 -10.16 6.92 11.67
C LEU A 230 -8.95 6.45 10.87
N ARG A 231 -8.11 5.60 11.48
CA ARG A 231 -7.07 4.83 10.76
C ARG A 231 -7.05 3.41 11.29
N LEU A 232 -7.45 2.46 10.46
CA LEU A 232 -7.56 1.06 10.81
C LEU A 232 -6.77 0.22 9.81
N GLN A 233 -6.14 -0.82 10.31
CA GLN A 233 -5.31 -1.70 9.48
C GLN A 233 -5.34 -3.12 10.04
N VAL A 234 -5.55 -4.08 9.16
CA VAL A 234 -5.45 -5.53 9.40
C VAL A 234 -4.37 -6.02 8.45
N ASP A 235 -3.17 -6.24 8.98
CA ASP A 235 -1.97 -6.49 8.15
C ASP A 235 -1.87 -7.91 7.60
N ASP A 236 -2.45 -8.88 8.31
CA ASP A 236 -2.45 -10.29 7.96
C ASP A 236 -3.65 -11.02 8.59
N SER A 237 -4.52 -11.58 7.76
CA SER A 237 -5.69 -12.36 8.15
C SER A 237 -6.25 -13.11 6.95
N ASP A 238 -6.82 -14.30 7.18
CA ASP A 238 -7.62 -14.98 6.16
C ASP A 238 -8.94 -14.24 5.86
N ASN A 239 -9.41 -13.39 6.78
CA ASN A 239 -10.68 -12.65 6.67
C ASN A 239 -10.52 -11.16 7.04
N PRO A 240 -9.66 -10.40 6.34
CA PRO A 240 -9.27 -9.06 6.77
C PRO A 240 -10.42 -8.05 6.69
N ILE A 241 -11.35 -8.21 5.75
CA ILE A 241 -12.54 -7.34 5.62
C ILE A 241 -13.46 -7.50 6.83
N ALA A 242 -13.66 -8.73 7.33
CA ALA A 242 -14.48 -9.00 8.50
C ALA A 242 -13.84 -8.43 9.78
N GLU A 243 -12.52 -8.56 9.91
CA GLU A 243 -11.79 -7.92 11.02
C GLU A 243 -11.85 -6.39 10.94
N LEU A 244 -11.74 -5.81 9.73
CA LEU A 244 -11.91 -4.38 9.51
C LEU A 244 -13.32 -3.92 9.91
N ARG A 245 -14.37 -4.67 9.55
CA ARG A 245 -15.76 -4.42 9.99
C ARG A 245 -15.86 -4.36 11.51
N ARG A 246 -15.30 -5.36 12.21
CA ARG A 246 -15.30 -5.40 13.68
C ARG A 246 -14.66 -4.15 14.29
N LEU A 247 -13.56 -3.67 13.70
CA LEU A 247 -12.89 -2.43 14.12
C LEU A 247 -13.71 -1.18 13.81
N VAL A 248 -14.35 -1.09 12.64
CA VAL A 248 -15.26 0.01 12.26
C VAL A 248 -16.42 0.11 13.25
N GLU A 249 -17.04 -1.00 13.62
CA GLU A 249 -18.11 -1.00 14.62
C GLU A 249 -17.63 -0.61 16.02
N LEU A 250 -16.41 -1.03 16.41
CA LEU A 250 -15.83 -0.63 17.68
C LEU A 250 -15.59 0.89 17.73
N ALA A 251 -15.05 1.46 16.64
CA ALA A 251 -14.87 2.89 16.50
C ALA A 251 -16.20 3.65 16.54
N ALA A 252 -17.25 3.13 15.89
CA ALA A 252 -18.59 3.72 15.94
C ALA A 252 -19.14 3.79 17.37
N ARG A 253 -19.10 2.69 18.11
CA ARG A 253 -19.53 2.65 19.52
C ARG A 253 -18.75 3.62 20.41
N GLN A 254 -17.46 3.84 20.11
CA GLN A 254 -16.64 4.82 20.82
C GLN A 254 -17.07 6.26 20.50
N ARG A 255 -17.31 6.59 19.22
CA ARG A 255 -17.81 7.91 18.81
C ARG A 255 -19.16 8.24 19.46
N ASP A 256 -20.09 7.29 19.50
CA ASP A 256 -21.41 7.49 20.12
C ASP A 256 -21.29 7.79 21.62
N ARG A 257 -20.37 7.10 22.32
CA ARG A 257 -20.10 7.34 23.74
C ARG A 257 -19.52 8.74 23.99
N ILE A 258 -18.71 9.26 23.06
CA ILE A 258 -18.13 10.60 23.17
C ILE A 258 -19.19 11.67 22.90
N ARG A 259 -20.05 11.47 21.88
CA ARG A 259 -21.12 12.42 21.51
C ARG A 259 -22.29 12.45 22.49
N GLY A 260 -22.54 11.34 23.20
CA GLY A 260 -23.59 11.24 24.23
C GLY A 260 -23.18 11.75 25.62
N ARG A 261 -21.99 12.35 25.75
CA ARG A 261 -21.53 13.08 26.94
C ARG A 261 -21.61 14.58 26.69
#